data_AF-A0A1Q3DHA7-F1
#
_entry.id   AF-A0A1Q3DHA7-F1
#
_cell.length_a   1.000
_cell.length_b   1.000
_cell.length_c   1.000
_cell.angle_alpha   90.00
_cell.angle_beta   90.00
_cell.angle_gamma   90.00
#
_symmetry.space_group_name_H-M   'P 1'
#
loop_
_entity.id
_entity.type
_entity.pdbx_description
1 polymer ?
#
loop_
_entity_poly.entity_id
_entity_poly.type
_entity_poly.pdbx_seq_one_letter_code
_entity_poly.pdbx_strand_id
1 'polypeptide(L)'
;MAAKRFFNESSDDNDQPSDKRIRNRPSFPSVIGEAVEVNSLRNLCSALEPFLRRVVNEEMERSLRNSLRSFAWSPSLRIQALEPSRLKLIFSKNLSLHIFTGNKILDLENSQLQIRLVDTRGEQIIQANLPHPVKIDIVVLDGDFPMEDCDVWTIDEFESNIVKERTGRRPLLTGELSVTLRDGIALIGDIEFTDNSSWIRSRKFRIGAKVGQGSHQGFRIREAMTEAFVVKDHRGEC
;
A
#
# COMPACT_ATOMS: atom_id res chain seq x y z
N MET A 1 -86.59 3.26 -6.12
CA MET A 1 -87.55 2.25 -6.61
C MET A 1 -86.88 1.44 -7.71
N ALA A 2 -87.10 0.12 -7.69
CA ALA A 2 -86.70 -0.88 -8.70
C ALA A 2 -87.29 -0.54 -10.09
N ALA A 3 -86.98 -1.16 -11.23
CA ALA A 3 -86.59 -2.52 -11.55
C ALA A 3 -86.24 -2.53 -13.08
N LYS A 4 -85.22 -3.24 -13.57
CA LYS A 4 -85.21 -4.64 -14.10
C LYS A 4 -85.72 -4.83 -15.56
N ARG A 5 -84.83 -5.50 -16.35
CA ARG A 5 -85.07 -6.53 -17.41
C ARG A 5 -85.53 -6.03 -18.79
N PHE A 6 -85.29 -6.71 -19.92
CA PHE A 6 -84.35 -7.73 -20.44
C PHE A 6 -84.75 -7.98 -21.92
N PHE A 7 -83.77 -8.38 -22.76
CA PHE A 7 -83.81 -9.38 -23.86
C PHE A 7 -84.42 -9.14 -25.28
N ASN A 8 -83.63 -9.61 -26.27
CA ASN A 8 -83.90 -10.26 -27.58
C ASN A 8 -84.61 -9.49 -28.73
N GLU A 9 -84.35 -9.70 -30.04
CA GLU A 9 -83.49 -10.62 -30.83
C GLU A 9 -83.40 -10.13 -32.31
N SER A 10 -82.29 -10.47 -33.00
CA SER A 10 -82.10 -10.86 -34.43
C SER A 10 -82.42 -9.98 -35.68
N SER A 11 -81.35 -9.71 -36.46
CA SER A 11 -81.12 -9.79 -37.96
C SER A 11 -82.07 -9.10 -38.96
N ASP A 12 -81.70 -8.55 -40.13
CA ASP A 12 -80.50 -8.62 -41.00
C ASP A 12 -80.46 -7.45 -42.03
N ASP A 13 -79.27 -7.18 -42.57
CA ASP A 13 -78.82 -6.49 -43.82
C ASP A 13 -79.55 -5.29 -44.48
N ASN A 14 -78.84 -4.16 -44.66
CA ASN A 14 -78.55 -3.55 -45.98
C ASN A 14 -77.52 -2.36 -45.93
N ASP A 15 -76.55 -2.41 -46.86
CA ASP A 15 -75.74 -1.36 -47.54
C ASP A 15 -75.48 0.05 -46.96
N GLN A 16 -74.17 0.34 -46.71
CA GLN A 16 -73.35 1.60 -46.67
C GLN A 16 -73.97 2.99 -46.31
N PRO A 17 -73.21 4.01 -45.77
CA PRO A 17 -71.76 4.07 -45.49
C PRO A 17 -71.37 4.67 -44.10
N SER A 18 -70.04 4.76 -43.87
CA SER A 18 -69.29 5.64 -42.95
C SER A 18 -68.86 5.15 -41.54
N ASP A 19 -67.54 5.26 -41.33
CA ASP A 19 -66.80 5.53 -40.11
C ASP A 19 -67.04 4.71 -38.83
N LYS A 20 -66.15 3.75 -38.57
CA LYS A 20 -65.18 3.73 -37.43
C LYS A 20 -64.61 2.32 -37.16
N ARG A 21 -63.28 2.28 -36.99
CA ARG A 21 -62.45 1.35 -36.19
C ARG A 21 -62.39 -0.15 -36.52
N ILE A 22 -61.16 -0.59 -36.90
CA ILE A 22 -60.32 -1.66 -36.30
C ILE A 22 -60.94 -3.08 -36.32
N ARG A 23 -60.43 -4.15 -36.95
CA ARG A 23 -59.05 -4.69 -37.11
C ARG A 23 -59.15 -5.93 -38.03
N ASN A 24 -58.09 -6.27 -38.76
CA ASN A 24 -57.39 -7.55 -38.54
C ASN A 24 -55.98 -7.56 -39.19
N ARG A 25 -55.06 -8.16 -38.43
CA ARG A 25 -53.59 -8.35 -38.56
C ARG A 25 -53.20 -9.21 -39.79
N PRO A 26 -51.89 -9.43 -40.14
CA PRO A 26 -50.69 -9.43 -39.28
C PRO A 26 -49.40 -8.84 -39.89
N SER A 27 -48.34 -8.63 -39.07
CA SER A 27 -46.92 -8.79 -39.46
C SER A 27 -45.94 -8.19 -38.42
N PHE A 28 -45.17 -9.10 -37.81
CA PHE A 28 -43.80 -9.06 -37.26
C PHE A 28 -43.25 -7.91 -36.35
N PRO A 29 -42.37 -8.24 -35.38
CA PRO A 29 -41.96 -7.35 -34.30
C PRO A 29 -40.90 -6.32 -34.72
N SER A 30 -41.01 -5.12 -34.16
CA SER A 30 -39.97 -4.10 -34.19
C SER A 30 -38.72 -4.58 -33.44
N VAL A 31 -37.73 -5.05 -34.18
CA VAL A 31 -36.35 -5.25 -33.71
C VAL A 31 -35.41 -4.53 -34.69
N ILE A 32 -35.60 -3.23 -34.87
CA ILE A 32 -34.63 -2.38 -35.56
C ILE A 32 -34.65 -1.00 -34.89
N GLY A 33 -34.06 -0.91 -33.71
CA GLY A 33 -33.81 0.36 -33.01
C GLY A 33 -32.47 0.35 -32.30
N GLU A 34 -32.07 -0.79 -31.74
CA GLU A 34 -30.88 -0.90 -30.90
C GLU A 34 -29.57 -1.14 -31.69
N ALA A 35 -29.64 -1.71 -32.90
CA ALA A 35 -28.45 -1.96 -33.72
C ALA A 35 -27.91 -0.70 -34.43
N VAL A 36 -28.73 0.33 -34.64
CA VAL A 36 -28.32 1.55 -35.36
C VAL A 36 -27.70 2.58 -34.40
N GLU A 37 -28.18 2.69 -33.15
CA GLU A 37 -27.57 3.56 -32.14
C GLU A 37 -26.16 3.08 -31.74
N VAL A 38 -25.97 1.78 -31.51
CA VAL A 38 -24.67 1.22 -31.14
C VAL A 38 -23.65 1.35 -32.27
N ASN A 39 -24.08 1.19 -33.54
CA ASN A 39 -23.19 1.37 -34.67
C ASN A 39 -22.78 2.84 -34.85
N SER A 40 -23.68 3.79 -34.57
CA SER A 40 -23.38 5.23 -34.62
C SER A 40 -22.39 5.67 -33.54
N LEU A 41 -22.55 5.21 -32.29
CA LEU A 41 -21.62 5.53 -31.20
C LEU A 41 -20.27 4.86 -31.40
N ARG A 42 -20.25 3.61 -31.89
CA ARG A 42 -19.01 2.89 -32.18
C ARG A 42 -18.25 3.49 -33.36
N ASN A 43 -18.96 3.97 -34.38
CA ASN A 43 -18.36 4.70 -35.50
C ASN A 43 -17.87 6.10 -35.10
N LEU A 44 -18.55 6.79 -34.19
CA LEU A 44 -18.06 8.06 -33.64
C LEU A 44 -16.85 7.86 -32.72
N CYS A 45 -16.87 6.84 -31.86
CA CYS A 45 -15.74 6.48 -31.00
C CYS A 45 -14.52 6.03 -31.83
N SER A 46 -14.71 5.29 -32.92
CA SER A 46 -13.61 4.90 -33.81
C SER A 46 -13.11 6.05 -34.69
N ALA A 47 -13.99 6.96 -35.12
CA ALA A 47 -13.59 8.16 -35.86
C ALA A 47 -12.85 9.18 -34.98
N LEU A 48 -13.21 9.26 -33.69
CA LEU A 48 -12.53 10.11 -32.71
C LEU A 48 -11.31 9.45 -32.08
N GLU A 49 -11.18 8.11 -32.15
CA GLU A 49 -10.02 7.37 -31.66
C GLU A 49 -8.67 7.98 -32.09
N PRO A 50 -8.40 8.28 -33.38
CA PRO A 50 -7.11 8.86 -33.78
C PRO A 50 -6.88 10.26 -33.20
N PHE A 51 -7.94 11.06 -33.01
CA PHE A 51 -7.84 12.38 -32.38
C PHE A 51 -7.62 12.27 -30.88
N LEU A 52 -8.33 11.37 -30.20
CA LEU A 52 -8.17 11.08 -28.78
C LEU A 52 -6.78 10.50 -28.51
N ARG A 53 -6.30 9.55 -29.32
CA ARG A 53 -4.92 9.03 -29.24
C ARG A 53 -3.91 10.13 -29.39
N ARG A 54 -4.14 11.06 -30.33
CA ARG A 54 -3.24 12.19 -30.56
C ARG A 54 -3.26 13.17 -29.39
N VAL A 55 -4.43 13.57 -28.89
CA VAL A 55 -4.55 14.48 -27.75
C VAL A 55 -3.99 13.84 -26.48
N VAL A 56 -4.25 12.55 -26.24
CA VAL A 56 -3.70 11.80 -25.11
C VAL A 56 -2.19 11.66 -25.23
N ASN A 57 -1.65 11.35 -26.42
CA ASN A 57 -0.19 11.28 -26.61
C ASN A 57 0.46 12.66 -26.50
N GLU A 58 -0.17 13.71 -27.02
CA GLU A 58 0.34 15.07 -26.89
C GLU A 58 0.25 15.60 -25.45
N GLU A 59 -0.82 15.29 -24.70
CA GLU A 59 -0.92 15.60 -23.26
C GLU A 59 0.01 14.73 -22.42
N MET A 60 0.18 13.45 -22.77
CA MET A 60 1.13 12.55 -22.12
C MET A 60 2.55 13.01 -22.37
N GLU A 61 2.91 13.42 -23.59
CA GLU A 61 4.23 13.96 -23.91
C GLU A 61 4.47 15.36 -23.34
N ARG A 62 3.44 16.22 -23.23
CA ARG A 62 3.54 17.51 -22.55
C ARG A 62 3.69 17.33 -21.04
N SER A 63 2.94 16.39 -20.45
CA SER A 63 3.07 15.99 -19.06
C SER A 63 4.43 15.34 -18.80
N LEU A 64 4.90 14.42 -19.66
CA LEU A 64 6.25 13.87 -19.61
C LEU A 64 7.31 14.94 -19.80
N ARG A 65 7.16 15.90 -20.73
CA ARG A 65 8.12 17.01 -20.86
C ARG A 65 8.13 17.91 -19.65
N ASN A 66 6.99 18.27 -19.08
CA ASN A 66 6.91 19.10 -17.88
C ASN A 66 7.41 18.36 -16.64
N SER A 67 7.12 17.06 -16.54
CA SER A 67 7.64 16.16 -15.53
C SER A 67 9.16 15.99 -15.68
N LEU A 68 9.66 15.72 -16.89
CA LEU A 68 11.09 15.64 -17.24
C LEU A 68 11.81 16.97 -17.10
N ARG A 69 11.16 18.12 -17.30
CA ARG A 69 11.75 19.45 -17.00
C ARG A 69 11.75 19.74 -15.50
N SER A 70 10.79 19.20 -14.75
CA SER A 70 10.79 19.22 -13.28
C SER A 70 11.86 18.26 -12.72
N PHE A 71 12.13 17.15 -13.40
CA PHE A 71 13.21 16.21 -13.10
C PHE A 71 14.59 16.72 -13.57
N ALA A 72 14.65 17.51 -14.64
CA ALA A 72 15.90 18.06 -15.19
C ALA A 72 16.51 19.15 -14.29
N TRP A 73 15.79 19.64 -13.29
CA TRP A 73 16.31 20.60 -12.30
C TRP A 73 16.22 20.12 -10.86
N SER A 74 16.27 18.80 -10.66
CA SER A 74 16.68 18.19 -9.40
C SER A 74 18.03 17.51 -9.62
N PRO A 75 19.13 17.91 -8.96
CA PRO A 75 20.44 17.29 -9.16
C PRO A 75 20.51 15.81 -8.71
N SER A 76 19.42 15.27 -8.14
CA SER A 76 19.39 13.99 -7.43
C SER A 76 18.90 12.80 -8.25
N LEU A 77 18.29 12.98 -9.42
CA LEU A 77 17.91 11.87 -10.30
C LEU A 77 18.96 11.58 -11.37
N ARG A 78 20.22 11.47 -10.93
CA ARG A 78 21.10 10.52 -11.63
C ARG A 78 20.50 9.15 -11.35
N ILE A 79 20.15 8.42 -12.40
CA ILE A 79 20.13 6.96 -12.37
C ILE A 79 21.58 6.55 -12.09
N GLN A 80 22.01 6.70 -10.84
CA GLN A 80 23.15 5.99 -10.31
C GLN A 80 22.60 4.59 -10.17
N ALA A 81 23.16 3.64 -10.92
CA ALA A 81 23.16 2.26 -10.44
C ALA A 81 23.50 2.35 -8.95
N LEU A 82 22.54 1.96 -8.10
CA LEU A 82 22.54 2.21 -6.66
C LEU A 82 23.80 1.58 -6.08
N GLU A 83 24.87 2.35 -5.96
CA GLU A 83 26.06 1.89 -5.27
C GLU A 83 25.56 1.52 -3.87
N PRO A 84 25.78 0.26 -3.42
CA PRO A 84 25.26 -0.17 -2.14
C PRO A 84 25.77 0.81 -1.10
N SER A 85 24.85 1.43 -0.35
CA SER A 85 25.18 2.34 0.73
C SER A 85 26.30 1.74 1.56
N ARG A 86 27.47 2.40 1.57
CA ARG A 86 28.65 1.93 2.29
C ARG A 86 28.41 1.87 3.79
N LEU A 87 27.44 2.65 4.28
CA LEU A 87 27.06 2.69 5.69
C LEU A 87 25.77 1.91 5.92
N LYS A 88 25.76 1.06 6.95
CA LYS A 88 24.60 0.26 7.38
C LYS A 88 24.45 0.34 8.90
N LEU A 89 23.22 0.33 9.38
CA LEU A 89 22.89 0.12 10.78
C LEU A 89 22.78 -1.38 11.07
N ILE A 90 23.28 -1.82 12.21
CA ILE A 90 23.13 -3.18 12.71
C ILE A 90 22.72 -3.19 14.17
N PHE A 91 21.97 -4.21 14.57
CA PHE A 91 21.79 -4.54 15.98
C PHE A 91 23.02 -5.31 16.45
N SER A 92 23.58 -4.92 17.60
CA SER A 92 24.84 -5.49 18.10
C SER A 92 24.68 -6.93 18.58
N LYS A 93 23.51 -7.26 19.12
CA LYS A 93 23.16 -8.55 19.67
C LYS A 93 21.74 -8.91 19.26
N ASN A 94 21.46 -10.21 19.25
CA ASN A 94 20.12 -10.71 19.03
C ASN A 94 19.22 -10.45 20.23
N LEU A 95 17.92 -10.46 19.98
CA LEU A 95 16.89 -10.28 21.01
C LEU A 95 16.73 -11.54 21.87
N SER A 96 16.19 -11.38 23.07
CA SER A 96 15.68 -12.51 23.85
C SER A 96 14.61 -13.28 23.07
N LEU A 97 14.64 -14.61 23.14
CA LEU A 97 13.70 -15.49 22.42
C LEU A 97 12.27 -15.43 22.95
N HIS A 98 12.08 -14.98 24.20
CA HIS A 98 10.80 -14.99 24.89
C HIS A 98 10.34 -13.56 25.15
N ILE A 99 9.72 -12.95 24.13
CA ILE A 99 9.17 -11.60 24.23
C ILE A 99 7.67 -11.69 24.52
N PHE A 100 7.23 -10.98 25.56
CA PHE A 100 5.84 -10.89 25.98
C PHE A 100 5.34 -9.45 25.85
N THR A 101 4.04 -9.30 25.61
CA THR A 101 3.37 -8.00 25.62
C THR A 101 3.51 -7.33 26.99
N GLY A 102 3.85 -6.04 27.02
CA GLY A 102 4.01 -5.26 28.24
C GLY A 102 5.32 -5.52 29.00
N ASN A 103 6.19 -6.41 28.50
CA ASN A 103 7.54 -6.59 29.02
C ASN A 103 8.53 -5.78 28.19
N LYS A 104 9.58 -5.30 28.86
CA LYS A 104 10.70 -4.61 28.22
C LYS A 104 11.43 -5.56 27.28
N ILE A 105 11.74 -5.08 26.09
CA ILE A 105 12.52 -5.83 25.12
C ILE A 105 13.99 -5.65 25.44
N LEU A 106 14.68 -6.77 25.68
CA LEU A 106 16.10 -6.83 26.00
C LEU A 106 16.82 -7.74 25.01
N ASP A 107 18.14 -7.57 24.95
CA ASP A 107 19.02 -8.49 24.22
C ASP A 107 19.14 -9.85 24.94
N LEU A 108 19.86 -10.78 24.31
CA LEU A 108 20.15 -12.11 24.90
C LEU A 108 20.85 -12.07 26.27
N GLU A 109 21.51 -10.98 26.62
CA GLU A 109 22.20 -10.78 27.89
C GLU A 109 21.38 -9.94 28.88
N ASN A 110 20.06 -9.78 28.64
CA ASN A 110 19.15 -8.97 29.44
C ASN A 110 19.59 -7.49 29.54
N SER A 111 20.29 -6.99 28.53
CA SER A 111 20.74 -5.61 28.42
C SER A 111 19.93 -4.84 27.38
N GLN A 112 20.06 -3.52 27.40
CA GLN A 112 19.43 -2.62 26.42
C GLN A 112 19.92 -2.93 25.00
N LEU A 113 19.03 -2.78 24.03
CA LEU A 113 19.38 -3.00 22.63
C LEU A 113 20.34 -1.91 22.16
N GLN A 114 21.38 -2.32 21.43
CA GLN A 114 22.40 -1.42 20.92
C GLN A 114 22.42 -1.43 19.39
N ILE A 115 22.23 -0.28 18.78
CA ILE A 115 22.44 -0.06 17.35
C ILE A 115 23.87 0.43 17.12
N ARG A 116 24.53 -0.13 16.11
CA ARG A 116 25.85 0.33 15.64
C ARG A 116 25.77 0.73 14.19
N LEU A 117 26.54 1.75 13.85
CA LEU A 117 26.83 2.12 12.48
C LEU A 117 28.09 1.40 12.02
N VAL A 118 28.00 0.74 10.88
CA VAL A 118 29.11 0.00 10.29
C VAL A 118 29.33 0.44 8.85
N ASP A 119 30.60 0.45 8.46
CA ASP A 119 31.03 0.65 7.08
C ASP A 119 31.28 -0.73 6.45
N THR A 120 30.66 -0.98 5.31
CA THR A 120 30.74 -2.21 4.52
C THR A 120 31.76 -2.07 3.38
N ARG A 121 32.77 -1.19 3.53
CA ARG A 121 33.93 -1.11 2.64
C ARG A 121 34.74 -2.42 2.72
N GLY A 122 34.41 -3.38 1.85
CA GLY A 122 35.08 -4.67 1.74
C GLY A 122 34.36 -5.79 2.48
N GLU A 123 35.06 -6.88 2.78
CA GLU A 123 34.51 -8.07 3.46
C GLU A 123 34.41 -7.92 4.99
N GLN A 124 34.92 -6.81 5.55
CA GLN A 124 34.96 -6.60 7.00
C GLN A 124 33.93 -5.56 7.43
N ILE A 125 33.24 -5.88 8.53
CA ILE A 125 32.32 -4.98 9.21
C ILE A 125 33.15 -4.08 10.14
N ILE A 126 33.41 -2.85 9.71
CA ILE A 126 34.19 -1.87 10.50
C ILE A 126 33.23 -0.88 11.13
N GLN A 127 33.41 -0.56 12.42
CA GLN A 127 32.60 0.48 13.06
C GLN A 127 32.85 1.83 12.40
N ALA A 128 31.79 2.48 11.95
CA ALA A 128 31.85 3.79 11.33
C ALA A 128 31.38 4.86 12.31
N ASN A 129 31.99 6.03 12.23
CA ASN A 129 31.61 7.19 13.04
C ASN A 129 31.13 8.32 12.12
N LEU A 130 30.10 9.03 12.54
CA LEU A 130 29.62 10.23 11.85
C LEU A 130 30.04 11.46 12.64
N PRO A 131 30.45 12.55 11.96
CA PRO A 131 30.83 13.79 12.61
C PRO A 131 29.66 14.52 13.28
N HIS A 132 28.42 14.12 12.97
CA HIS A 132 27.20 14.73 13.51
C HIS A 132 26.28 13.65 14.09
N PRO A 133 25.46 14.01 15.09
CA PRO A 133 24.42 13.11 15.60
C PRO A 133 23.35 12.85 14.55
N VAL A 134 22.90 11.60 14.45
CA VAL A 134 21.82 11.19 13.53
C VAL A 134 20.67 10.62 14.35
N LYS A 135 19.45 11.09 14.10
CA LYS A 135 18.25 10.52 14.73
C LYS A 135 17.90 9.20 14.06
N ILE A 136 17.62 8.17 14.85
CA ILE A 136 17.22 6.84 14.41
C ILE A 136 15.85 6.54 14.98
N ASP A 137 14.92 6.17 14.13
CA ASP A 137 13.57 5.77 14.52
C ASP A 137 13.47 4.25 14.56
N ILE A 138 12.85 3.75 15.63
CA ILE A 138 12.59 2.33 15.88
C ILE A 138 11.18 2.01 15.40
N VAL A 139 11.06 1.00 14.55
CA VAL A 139 9.81 0.60 13.92
C VAL A 139 9.59 -0.90 14.05
N VAL A 140 8.35 -1.34 13.86
CA VAL A 140 8.01 -2.77 13.79
C VAL A 140 7.83 -3.16 12.33
N LEU A 141 8.45 -4.26 11.93
CA LEU A 141 8.34 -4.84 10.59
C LEU A 141 7.61 -6.18 10.64
N ASP A 142 7.04 -6.58 9.52
CA ASP A 142 6.46 -7.91 9.35
C ASP A 142 7.57 -8.97 9.48
N GLY A 143 7.32 -10.06 10.22
CA GLY A 143 8.26 -11.16 10.39
C GLY A 143 8.67 -11.85 9.08
N ASP A 144 7.80 -11.83 8.06
CA ASP A 144 8.07 -12.41 6.73
C ASP A 144 9.00 -11.52 5.87
N PHE A 145 9.29 -10.28 6.30
CA PHE A 145 10.18 -9.36 5.59
C PHE A 145 11.64 -9.47 6.09
N PRO A 146 12.65 -9.50 5.20
CA PRO A 146 12.56 -9.55 3.76
C PRO A 146 12.18 -10.96 3.30
N MET A 147 11.69 -11.09 2.07
CA MET A 147 11.51 -12.41 1.47
C MET A 147 12.85 -13.17 1.52
N GLU A 148 12.80 -14.46 1.87
CA GLU A 148 13.99 -15.32 2.02
C GLU A 148 14.99 -15.12 0.86
N ASP A 149 16.27 -15.07 1.22
CA ASP A 149 17.44 -14.84 0.34
C ASP A 149 17.65 -13.41 -0.21
N CYS A 150 16.86 -12.42 0.21
CA CYS A 150 17.03 -11.03 -0.20
C CYS A 150 17.49 -10.10 0.94
N ASP A 151 18.80 -10.04 1.20
CA ASP A 151 19.43 -9.07 2.13
C ASP A 151 19.51 -7.64 1.58
N VAL A 152 18.87 -7.40 0.43
CA VAL A 152 18.86 -6.12 -0.28
C VAL A 152 17.43 -5.68 -0.49
N TRP A 153 17.02 -4.64 0.24
CA TRP A 153 15.74 -3.98 0.06
C TRP A 153 15.93 -2.49 -0.27
N THR A 154 14.94 -1.96 -0.96
CA THR A 154 14.77 -0.52 -1.18
C THR A 154 14.17 0.15 0.05
N ILE A 155 14.29 1.49 0.11
CA ILE A 155 13.69 2.28 1.20
C ILE A 155 12.16 2.11 1.16
N ASP A 156 11.57 2.12 -0.03
CA ASP A 156 10.12 1.98 -0.21
C ASP A 156 9.63 0.60 0.23
N GLU A 157 10.37 -0.46 -0.09
CA GLU A 157 10.06 -1.82 0.40
C GLU A 157 10.11 -1.87 1.94
N PHE A 158 11.14 -1.31 2.56
CA PHE A 158 11.25 -1.25 4.02
C PHE A 158 10.06 -0.51 4.64
N GLU A 159 9.75 0.68 4.14
CA GLU A 159 8.64 1.51 4.64
C GLU A 159 7.28 0.84 4.45
N SER A 160 7.08 0.12 3.34
CA SER A 160 5.83 -0.59 3.06
C SER A 160 5.60 -1.80 3.98
N ASN A 161 6.67 -2.37 4.55
CA ASN A 161 6.60 -3.51 5.47
C ASN A 161 6.50 -3.10 6.95
N ILE A 162 6.41 -1.81 7.24
CA ILE A 162 6.19 -1.33 8.61
C ILE A 162 4.77 -1.69 9.06
N VAL A 163 4.69 -2.47 10.13
CA VAL A 163 3.44 -2.93 10.72
C VAL A 163 2.87 -1.84 11.61
N LYS A 164 1.62 -1.47 11.34
CA LYS A 164 0.85 -0.55 12.16
C LYS A 164 -0.02 -1.31 13.16
N GLU A 165 -0.46 -0.60 14.19
CA GLU A 165 -1.42 -1.11 15.15
C GLU A 165 -2.77 -1.47 14.50
N ARG A 166 -3.53 -2.31 15.20
CA ARG A 166 -4.92 -2.58 14.84
C ARG A 166 -5.77 -1.32 15.05
N THR A 167 -6.76 -1.13 14.19
CA THR A 167 -7.68 0.00 14.28
C THR A 167 -8.32 0.10 15.68
N GLY A 168 -8.15 1.26 16.32
CA GLY A 168 -8.68 1.52 17.68
C GLY A 168 -7.87 0.92 18.83
N ARG A 169 -6.67 0.38 18.59
CA ARG A 169 -5.73 -0.06 19.64
C ARG A 169 -4.66 1.01 19.92
N ARG A 170 -3.90 0.79 21.00
CA ARG A 170 -2.68 1.56 21.28
C ARG A 170 -1.63 1.28 20.20
N PRO A 171 -0.62 2.16 20.03
CA PRO A 171 0.51 1.90 19.14
C PRO A 171 1.12 0.53 19.44
N LEU A 172 1.49 -0.22 18.40
CA LEU A 172 1.98 -1.60 18.54
C LEU A 172 3.25 -1.69 19.39
N LEU A 173 4.11 -0.69 19.27
CA LEU A 173 5.32 -0.53 20.05
C LEU A 173 5.24 0.80 20.82
N THR A 174 5.63 0.79 22.08
CA THR A 174 5.65 1.96 22.97
C THR A 174 6.99 2.08 23.68
N GLY A 175 7.31 3.29 24.17
CA GLY A 175 8.56 3.57 24.87
C GLY A 175 9.45 4.55 24.10
N GLU A 176 10.78 4.35 24.17
CA GLU A 176 11.76 5.17 23.45
C GLU A 176 11.91 4.72 21.98
N LEU A 177 10.98 5.18 21.14
CA LEU A 177 10.94 4.81 19.71
C LEU A 177 11.87 5.64 18.83
N SER A 178 12.63 6.57 19.40
CA SER A 178 13.55 7.40 18.65
C SER A 178 14.78 7.74 19.48
N VAL A 179 15.94 7.37 18.95
CA VAL A 179 17.23 7.45 19.63
C VAL A 179 18.22 8.26 18.81
N THR A 180 19.26 8.78 19.44
CA THR A 180 20.30 9.53 18.74
C THR A 180 21.57 8.70 18.62
N LEU A 181 21.99 8.45 17.39
CA LEU A 181 23.27 7.86 17.05
C LEU A 181 24.39 8.87 17.27
N ARG A 182 25.30 8.57 18.20
CA ARG A 182 26.49 9.37 18.52
C ARG A 182 27.71 8.47 18.49
N ASP A 183 28.80 8.93 17.88
CA ASP A 183 30.05 8.15 17.78
C ASP A 183 29.84 6.73 17.23
N GLY A 184 28.90 6.61 16.27
CA GLY A 184 28.55 5.33 15.64
C GLY A 184 27.71 4.38 16.49
N ILE A 185 27.24 4.80 17.67
CA ILE A 185 26.50 3.95 18.62
C ILE A 185 25.21 4.65 19.08
N ALA A 186 24.14 3.87 19.22
CA ALA A 186 22.92 4.29 19.91
C ALA A 186 22.44 3.18 20.84
N LEU A 187 22.06 3.54 22.06
CA LEU A 187 21.36 2.65 22.98
C LEU A 187 19.86 2.93 22.85
N ILE A 188 19.07 1.87 22.77
CA ILE A 188 17.61 1.93 22.81
C ILE A 188 17.21 1.73 24.26
N GLY A 189 16.51 2.71 24.83
CA GLY A 189 15.90 2.58 26.14
C GLY A 189 14.74 1.60 26.14
N ASP A 190 13.85 1.78 27.11
CA ASP A 190 12.76 0.85 27.31
C ASP A 190 11.76 0.93 26.15
N ILE A 191 11.57 -0.19 25.47
CA ILE A 191 10.54 -0.39 24.45
C ILE A 191 9.74 -1.66 24.75
N GLU A 192 8.45 -1.62 24.46
CA GLU A 192 7.49 -2.66 24.84
C GLU A 192 6.44 -2.87 23.74
N PHE A 193 6.05 -4.12 23.49
CA PHE A 193 4.95 -4.45 22.60
C PHE A 193 3.61 -4.38 23.34
N THR A 194 2.61 -3.76 22.72
CA THR A 194 1.26 -3.65 23.31
C THR A 194 0.29 -4.73 22.84
N ASP A 195 0.60 -5.40 21.73
CA ASP A 195 -0.17 -6.48 21.16
C ASP A 195 0.77 -7.65 20.79
N ASN A 196 0.22 -8.86 20.81
CA ASN A 196 0.98 -10.06 20.50
C ASN A 196 1.14 -10.24 18.98
N SER A 197 2.01 -11.13 18.52
CA SER A 197 2.21 -11.35 17.08
C SER A 197 1.17 -12.30 16.47
N SER A 198 0.24 -12.85 17.26
CA SER A 198 -0.70 -13.85 16.74
C SER A 198 -1.71 -13.29 15.75
N TRP A 199 -2.00 -11.99 15.74
CA TRP A 199 -3.01 -11.43 14.85
C TRP A 199 -2.50 -11.15 13.42
N ILE A 200 -1.18 -11.07 13.21
CA ILE A 200 -0.59 -10.87 11.88
C ILE A 200 -0.39 -12.20 11.16
N ARG A 201 -0.35 -12.18 9.83
CA ARG A 201 -0.23 -13.37 8.98
C ARG A 201 1.02 -14.19 9.28
N SER A 202 2.17 -13.51 9.43
CA SER A 202 3.48 -14.11 9.69
C SER A 202 3.64 -14.69 11.09
N ARG A 203 2.70 -14.36 12.01
CA ARG A 203 2.76 -14.70 13.44
C ARG A 203 4.03 -14.23 14.16
N LYS A 204 4.83 -13.38 13.52
CA LYS A 204 6.14 -12.92 13.98
C LYS A 204 6.29 -11.44 13.68
N PHE A 205 7.11 -10.76 14.47
CA PHE A 205 7.53 -9.40 14.22
C PHE A 205 9.05 -9.34 14.09
N ARG A 206 9.53 -8.23 13.53
CA ARG A 206 10.93 -7.79 13.58
C ARG A 206 10.99 -6.37 14.08
N ILE A 207 12.10 -6.00 14.71
CA ILE A 207 12.39 -4.60 15.04
C ILE A 207 13.27 -4.05 13.93
N GLY A 208 12.82 -2.95 13.32
CA GLY A 208 13.59 -2.18 12.35
C GLY A 208 14.18 -0.93 12.99
N ALA A 209 15.33 -0.49 12.49
CA ALA A 209 15.91 0.81 12.82
C ALA A 209 16.22 1.56 11.52
N LYS A 210 15.67 2.76 11.39
CA LYS A 210 15.84 3.61 10.19
C LYS A 210 16.27 5.02 10.56
N VAL A 211 16.90 5.72 9.62
CA VAL A 211 17.24 7.13 9.83
C VAL A 211 15.95 7.95 9.90
N GLY A 212 15.83 8.77 10.94
CA GLY A 212 14.66 9.62 11.15
C GLY A 212 14.56 10.72 10.09
N GLN A 213 13.32 11.12 9.79
CA GLN A 213 13.04 12.17 8.82
C GLN A 213 13.76 13.47 9.20
N GLY A 214 14.41 14.11 8.21
CA GLY A 214 15.19 15.33 8.41
C GLY A 214 16.63 15.13 8.89
N SER A 215 17.05 13.90 9.24
CA SER A 215 18.46 13.59 9.56
C SER A 215 19.26 13.11 8.34
N HIS A 216 18.67 13.10 7.15
CA HIS A 216 19.30 12.61 5.93
C HIS A 216 20.22 13.68 5.31
N GLN A 217 21.54 13.53 5.50
CA GLN A 217 22.55 14.53 5.12
C GLN A 217 23.20 14.28 3.74
N GLY A 218 22.46 13.69 2.81
CA GLY A 218 22.88 13.49 1.42
C GLY A 218 23.64 12.19 1.12
N PHE A 219 23.87 11.35 2.13
CA PHE A 219 24.33 9.97 1.95
C PHE A 219 23.30 8.99 2.55
N ARG A 220 23.07 7.87 1.87
CA ARG A 220 22.15 6.84 2.34
C ARG A 220 22.84 5.98 3.40
N ILE A 221 22.20 5.83 4.56
CA ILE A 221 22.54 4.82 5.56
C ILE A 221 21.51 3.71 5.45
N ARG A 222 21.95 2.45 5.28
CA ARG A 222 21.03 1.31 5.19
C ARG A 222 20.41 1.00 6.55
N GLU A 223 19.12 0.70 6.55
CA GLU A 223 18.32 0.35 7.72
C GLU A 223 18.81 -0.96 8.34
N ALA A 224 18.61 -1.09 9.66
CA ALA A 224 18.82 -2.34 10.38
C ALA A 224 17.50 -3.08 10.55
N MET A 225 17.58 -4.39 10.69
CA MET A 225 16.49 -5.19 11.23
C MET A 225 17.02 -6.31 12.12
N THR A 226 16.20 -6.75 13.06
CA THR A 226 16.46 -7.95 13.85
C THR A 226 16.01 -9.21 13.11
N GLU A 227 16.37 -10.36 13.66
CA GLU A 227 15.71 -11.63 13.35
C GLU A 227 14.22 -11.57 13.71
N ALA A 228 13.43 -12.43 13.06
CA ALA A 228 12.00 -12.55 13.33
C ALA A 228 11.76 -13.30 14.65
N PHE A 229 10.87 -12.76 15.48
CA PHE A 229 10.52 -13.36 16.78
C PHE A 229 9.00 -13.34 17.01
N VAL A 230 8.56 -14.21 17.92
CA VAL A 230 7.15 -14.31 18.32
C VAL A 230 6.96 -13.45 19.58
N VAL A 231 5.92 -12.62 19.56
CA VAL A 231 5.47 -11.88 20.76
C VAL A 231 4.25 -12.59 21.32
N LYS A 232 4.34 -13.06 22.56
CA LYS A 232 3.26 -13.76 23.26
C LYS A 232 2.45 -12.79 24.13
N ASP A 233 1.18 -13.11 24.35
CA ASP A 233 0.34 -12.37 25.29
C ASP A 233 0.70 -12.77 26.73
N HIS A 234 0.93 -11.80 27.60
CA HIS A 234 1.15 -12.02 29.03
C HIS A 234 -0.12 -12.54 29.73
N ARG A 235 -1.31 -12.31 29.16
CA ARG A 235 -2.60 -12.66 29.77
C ARG A 235 -2.88 -14.18 29.84
N GLY A 236 -2.05 -15.02 29.22
CA GLY A 236 -2.25 -16.47 29.12
C GLY A 236 -1.33 -17.34 30.00
N GLU A 237 -0.42 -16.76 30.77
CA GLU A 237 0.50 -17.51 31.67
C GLU A 237 0.00 -17.53 33.12
N CYS A 238 -1.22 -18.05 33.31
CA CYS A 238 -1.71 -18.45 34.64
C CYS A 238 -1.40 -19.93 34.89
#